data_AF-A0A9J6F0K8-F1
#
_entry.id   AF-A0A9J6F0K8-F1
#
_cell.length_a   1.000
_cell.length_b   1.000
_cell.length_c   1.000
_cell.angle_alpha   90.00
_cell.angle_beta   90.00
_cell.angle_gamma   90.00
#
_symmetry.space_group_name_H-M   'P 1'
#
loop_
_entity.id
_entity.type
_entity.pdbx_description
1 polymer ?
#
loop_
_entity_poly.entity_id
_entity_poly.type
_entity_poly.pdbx_seq_one_letter_code
_entity_poly.pdbx_strand_id
1 'polypeptide(L)'
;METSVPAIAAVGTQSLDMPNKVGDVALLQEDTAPALSWKMGRVLELSPGRDNIVRACSIRLANACVVNSHVQKICLLEASDSPWSAADDVEKMNRNGPARTRDTGREEEKAEDTQLTRDGKTDSSP
;
A
#
# COMPACT_ATOMS: atom_id res chain seq x y z
N MET A 1 12.15 -12.61 -47.64
CA MET A 1 12.17 -11.53 -46.62
C MET A 1 11.28 -11.99 -45.47
N GLU A 2 11.88 -12.76 -44.57
CA GLU A 2 11.21 -13.26 -43.37
C GLU A 2 10.98 -12.09 -42.41
N THR A 3 9.71 -11.76 -42.16
CA THR A 3 9.37 -10.82 -41.09
C THR A 3 9.21 -11.61 -39.80
N SER A 4 10.27 -11.58 -38.99
CA SER A 4 10.32 -11.99 -37.60
C SER A 4 9.25 -11.24 -36.80
N VAL A 5 8.24 -11.97 -36.33
CA VAL A 5 7.23 -11.45 -35.40
C VAL A 5 7.80 -11.62 -33.99
N PRO A 6 7.91 -10.55 -33.17
CA PRO A 6 8.45 -10.71 -31.82
C PRO A 6 7.49 -11.51 -30.94
N ALA A 7 8.03 -12.56 -30.31
CA ALA A 7 7.40 -13.29 -29.22
C ALA A 7 7.33 -12.38 -27.98
N ILE A 8 6.24 -11.63 -27.82
CA ILE A 8 5.91 -11.01 -26.54
C ILE A 8 5.16 -12.02 -25.68
N ALA A 9 5.75 -12.29 -24.53
CA ALA A 9 5.41 -13.35 -23.61
C ALA A 9 3.90 -13.49 -23.38
N ALA A 10 3.44 -14.74 -23.38
CA ALA A 10 2.17 -15.10 -22.77
C ALA A 10 2.23 -14.72 -21.29
N VAL A 11 1.78 -13.50 -20.97
CA VAL A 11 1.40 -13.13 -19.61
C VAL A 11 0.28 -14.08 -19.23
N GLY A 12 0.59 -15.01 -18.32
CA GLY A 12 -0.37 -16.00 -17.86
C GLY A 12 -1.63 -15.26 -17.38
N THR A 13 -2.75 -15.57 -18.01
CA THR A 13 -4.08 -15.15 -17.60
C THR A 13 -4.35 -15.73 -16.21
N GLN A 14 -3.86 -15.06 -15.16
CA GLN A 14 -4.33 -15.34 -13.82
C GLN A 14 -5.73 -14.74 -13.74
N SER A 15 -6.73 -15.62 -13.78
CA SER A 15 -8.12 -15.29 -13.49
C SER A 15 -8.14 -14.43 -12.22
N LEU A 16 -8.65 -13.21 -12.32
CA LEU A 16 -8.62 -12.19 -11.26
C LEU A 16 -9.42 -12.62 -10.00
N ASP A 17 -10.17 -13.71 -10.09
CA ASP A 17 -11.03 -14.23 -9.02
C ASP A 17 -10.33 -15.22 -8.06
N MET A 18 -9.03 -15.48 -8.24
CA MET A 18 -8.26 -16.43 -7.42
C MET A 18 -7.40 -15.72 -6.37
N PRO A 19 -7.32 -16.24 -5.13
CA PRO A 19 -6.37 -15.73 -4.14
C PRO A 19 -4.94 -15.93 -4.64
N ASN A 20 -4.22 -14.82 -4.80
CA ASN A 20 -2.85 -14.82 -5.31
C ASN A 20 -1.84 -14.26 -4.31
N LYS A 21 -2.31 -13.75 -3.17
CA LYS A 21 -1.47 -13.20 -2.11
C LYS A 21 -1.87 -13.76 -0.75
N VAL A 22 -0.86 -13.89 0.11
CA VAL A 22 -1.09 -14.10 1.54
C VAL A 22 -1.77 -12.85 2.10
N GLY A 23 -2.81 -13.07 2.90
CA GLY A 23 -3.60 -12.00 3.49
C GLY A 23 -4.88 -11.67 2.73
N ASP A 24 -5.08 -12.19 1.52
CA ASP A 24 -6.34 -12.08 0.80
C ASP A 24 -7.49 -12.68 1.59
N VAL A 25 -8.68 -12.09 1.43
CA VAL A 25 -9.90 -12.56 2.09
C VAL A 25 -10.76 -13.26 1.07
N ALA A 26 -11.20 -14.46 1.37
CA ALA A 26 -11.90 -15.31 0.43
C ALA A 26 -12.96 -16.20 1.08
N LEU A 27 -13.89 -16.68 0.26
CA LEU A 27 -14.90 -17.69 0.62
C LEU A 27 -14.43 -19.07 0.19
N LEU A 28 -14.70 -20.07 1.03
CA LEU A 28 -14.46 -21.47 0.75
C LEU A 28 -15.76 -22.13 0.26
N GLN A 29 -15.79 -22.49 -1.01
CA GLN A 29 -16.87 -23.24 -1.63
C GLN A 29 -16.98 -24.62 -1.02
N GLU A 30 -18.17 -24.93 -0.51
CA GLU A 30 -18.53 -26.21 0.07
C GLU A 30 -19.72 -26.80 -0.69
N ASP A 31 -19.56 -28.02 -1.23
CA ASP A 31 -20.56 -28.67 -2.08
C ASP A 31 -21.88 -28.97 -1.34
N THR A 32 -21.81 -29.12 -0.02
CA THR A 32 -22.93 -29.45 0.87
C THR A 32 -23.70 -28.24 1.38
N ALA A 33 -23.22 -27.02 1.11
CA ALA A 33 -23.74 -25.80 1.70
C ALA A 33 -24.13 -24.78 0.61
N PRO A 34 -25.27 -24.07 0.75
CA PRO A 34 -25.63 -23.00 -0.18
C PRO A 34 -24.58 -21.87 -0.15
N ALA A 35 -24.45 -21.13 -1.25
CA ALA A 35 -23.37 -20.14 -1.44
C ALA A 35 -23.27 -19.08 -0.32
N LEU A 36 -24.40 -18.63 0.23
CA LEU A 36 -24.40 -17.65 1.34
C LEU A 36 -23.88 -18.21 2.68
N SER A 37 -23.72 -19.53 2.80
CA SER A 37 -23.23 -20.20 4.00
C SER A 37 -21.79 -20.71 3.86
N TRP A 38 -21.13 -20.40 2.74
CA TRP A 38 -19.72 -20.71 2.56
C TRP A 38 -18.86 -20.01 3.59
N LYS A 39 -17.84 -20.72 4.06
CA LYS A 39 -17.00 -20.25 5.16
C LYS A 39 -16.06 -19.19 4.63
N MET A 40 -16.01 -18.05 5.31
CA MET A 40 -15.08 -16.97 5.01
C MET A 40 -13.78 -17.14 5.80
N GLY A 41 -12.66 -16.80 5.18
CA GLY A 41 -11.37 -16.83 5.84
C GLY A 41 -10.31 -15.99 5.15
N ARG A 42 -9.14 -15.93 5.80
CA ARG A 42 -7.97 -15.21 5.30
C ARG A 42 -6.90 -16.19 4.86
N VAL A 43 -6.32 -15.97 3.68
CA VAL A 43 -5.23 -16.77 3.15
C VAL A 43 -3.99 -16.59 4.02
N LEU A 44 -3.42 -17.69 4.49
CA LEU A 44 -2.19 -17.73 5.29
C LEU A 44 -0.97 -18.10 4.45
N GLU A 45 -1.12 -19.06 3.54
CA GLU A 45 -0.02 -19.57 2.72
C GLU A 45 -0.56 -20.05 1.38
N LEU A 46 0.25 -19.91 0.34
CA LEU A 46 -0.01 -20.43 -1.01
C LEU A 46 0.91 -21.62 -1.27
N SER A 47 0.36 -22.70 -1.81
CA SER A 47 1.10 -23.92 -2.16
C SER A 47 1.25 -24.00 -3.69
N PRO A 48 2.40 -23.57 -4.24
CA PRO A 48 2.70 -23.73 -5.66
C PRO A 48 3.01 -25.19 -6.01
N GLY A 49 2.66 -25.58 -7.23
CA GLY A 49 3.07 -26.84 -7.84
C GLY A 49 4.50 -26.78 -8.40
N ARG A 50 4.91 -27.87 -9.06
CA ARG A 50 6.25 -28.02 -9.67
C ARG A 50 6.53 -27.01 -10.79
N ASP A 51 5.49 -26.50 -11.41
CA ASP A 51 5.47 -25.49 -12.47
C ASP A 51 5.33 -24.05 -11.91
N ASN A 52 5.44 -23.86 -10.59
CA ASN A 52 5.26 -22.58 -9.88
C ASN A 52 3.83 -21.98 -10.00
N ILE A 53 2.84 -22.79 -10.36
CA ILE A 53 1.44 -22.37 -10.38
C ILE A 53 0.78 -22.74 -9.04
N VAL A 54 0.14 -21.75 -8.40
CA VAL A 54 -0.60 -21.95 -7.14
C VAL A 54 -1.83 -22.83 -7.42
N ARG A 55 -1.90 -24.00 -6.77
CA ARG A 55 -3.03 -24.94 -6.91
C ARG A 55 -3.79 -25.16 -5.61
N ALA A 56 -3.19 -24.84 -4.48
CA ALA A 56 -3.84 -24.91 -3.17
C ALA A 56 -3.38 -23.75 -2.29
N CYS A 57 -4.16 -23.47 -1.26
CA CYS A 57 -3.81 -22.51 -0.22
C CYS A 57 -4.33 -22.94 1.15
N SER A 58 -3.66 -22.47 2.19
CA SER A 58 -4.09 -22.59 3.58
C SER A 58 -4.88 -21.35 3.97
N ILE A 59 -6.08 -21.54 4.48
CA ILE A 59 -6.99 -20.46 4.88
C ILE A 59 -7.31 -20.59 6.37
N ARG A 60 -7.20 -19.47 7.08
CA ARG A 60 -7.67 -19.35 8.46
C ARG A 60 -9.11 -18.88 8.48
N LEU A 61 -9.97 -19.70 9.04
CA LEU A 61 -11.38 -19.42 9.27
C LEU A 61 -11.59 -18.60 10.56
N ALA A 62 -12.78 -18.03 10.72
CA ALA A 62 -13.14 -17.22 11.89
C ALA A 62 -13.04 -17.97 13.23
N ASN A 63 -13.28 -19.28 13.22
CA ASN A 63 -13.13 -20.16 14.39
C ASN A 63 -11.67 -20.56 14.70
N ALA A 64 -10.69 -19.87 14.10
CA ALA A 64 -9.26 -20.18 14.17
C ALA A 64 -8.85 -21.56 13.59
N CYS A 65 -9.77 -22.27 12.93
CA CYS A 65 -9.44 -23.48 12.18
C CYS A 65 -8.68 -23.11 10.91
N VAL A 66 -7.64 -23.86 10.59
CA VAL A 66 -6.90 -23.75 9.33
C VAL A 66 -7.30 -24.89 8.43
N VAL A 67 -7.72 -24.56 7.21
CA VAL A 67 -8.15 -25.52 6.19
C VAL A 67 -7.28 -25.36 4.96
N ASN A 68 -6.86 -26.49 4.39
CA ASN A 68 -6.14 -26.49 3.12
C ASN A 68 -7.14 -26.81 2.00
N SER A 69 -7.17 -25.99 0.96
CA SER A 69 -8.17 -26.13 -0.10
C SER A 69 -7.58 -25.81 -1.47
N HIS A 70 -8.13 -26.48 -2.48
CA HIS A 70 -7.78 -26.21 -3.87
C HIS A 70 -8.25 -24.83 -4.26
N VAL A 71 -7.45 -24.09 -5.03
CA VAL A 71 -7.78 -22.73 -5.49
C VAL A 71 -9.13 -22.66 -6.20
N GLN A 72 -9.53 -23.73 -6.90
CA GLN A 72 -10.81 -23.80 -7.61
C GLN A 72 -12.03 -23.76 -6.69
N LYS A 73 -11.87 -24.09 -5.40
CA LYS A 73 -12.92 -24.00 -4.38
C LYS A 73 -12.84 -22.69 -3.59
N ILE A 74 -11.98 -21.75 -3.99
CA ILE A 74 -11.82 -20.48 -3.33
C ILE A 74 -12.38 -19.37 -4.21
N CYS A 75 -13.23 -18.53 -3.64
CA CYS A 75 -13.74 -17.34 -4.29
C CYS A 75 -13.13 -16.12 -3.59
N LEU A 76 -12.30 -15.36 -4.29
CA LEU A 76 -11.73 -14.13 -3.75
C LEU A 76 -12.83 -13.11 -3.46
N LEU A 77 -12.79 -12.48 -2.28
CA LEU A 77 -13.71 -11.41 -1.89
C LEU A 77 -13.01 -10.05 -1.92
N GLU A 78 -11.87 -9.95 -1.24
CA GLU A 78 -11.07 -8.72 -1.17
C GLU A 78 -9.60 -9.05 -1.40
N ALA A 79 -8.99 -8.37 -2.37
CA ALA A 79 -7.56 -8.42 -2.56
C ALA A 79 -6.88 -7.59 -1.47
N SER A 80 -5.80 -8.13 -0.87
CA SER A 80 -5.03 -7.39 0.12
C SER A 80 -4.27 -6.19 -0.45
N ASP A 81 -4.12 -6.14 -1.78
CA ASP A 81 -3.50 -5.05 -2.53
C ASP A 81 -4.60 -4.03 -2.89
N SER A 82 -4.96 -3.15 -1.96
CA SER A 82 -5.90 -2.06 -2.25
C SER A 82 -5.13 -0.90 -2.90
N PRO A 83 -5.30 -0.63 -4.21
CA PRO A 83 -4.63 0.49 -4.86
C PRO A 83 -5.16 1.85 -4.39
N TRP A 84 -6.35 1.91 -3.78
CA TRP A 84 -6.87 3.15 -3.20
C TRP A 84 -6.09 3.60 -1.97
N SER A 85 -5.27 2.72 -1.38
CA SER A 85 -4.39 3.09 -0.27
C SER A 85 -2.96 3.43 -0.70
N ALA A 86 -2.59 3.26 -1.97
CA ALA A 86 -1.18 3.29 -2.41
C ALA A 86 -0.82 4.28 -3.53
N ALA A 87 -1.77 5.04 -4.07
CA ALA A 87 -1.53 6.13 -5.03
C ALA A 87 -2.70 7.12 -4.87
N ASP A 88 -2.58 8.38 -4.44
CA ASP A 88 -1.52 9.40 -4.45
C ASP A 88 -1.82 10.47 -3.36
N ASP A 89 -0.85 11.35 -3.02
CA ASP A 89 -1.01 12.73 -2.45
C ASP A 89 -0.75 13.15 -0.97
N VAL A 90 0.00 12.41 -0.11
CA VAL A 90 0.42 12.99 1.21
C VAL A 90 1.94 13.02 1.48
N GLU A 91 2.71 12.00 1.08
CA GLU A 91 4.07 11.83 1.62
C GLU A 91 5.22 12.51 0.81
N LYS A 92 4.93 13.32 -0.22
CA LYS A 92 5.99 13.96 -1.03
C LYS A 92 6.35 15.40 -0.66
N MET A 93 5.70 16.01 0.34
CA MET A 93 5.99 17.41 0.73
C MET A 93 7.17 17.61 1.70
N ASN A 94 7.75 16.57 2.29
CA ASN A 94 8.74 16.76 3.36
C ASN A 94 10.06 16.02 3.14
N ARG A 95 10.83 16.43 2.13
CA ARG A 95 12.28 16.16 2.07
C ARG A 95 13.03 17.23 1.25
N ASN A 96 13.48 18.26 1.96
CA ASN A 96 14.67 19.08 1.72
C ASN A 96 14.85 19.74 0.33
N GLY A 97 14.43 21.00 0.21
CA GLY A 97 14.97 21.95 -0.77
C GLY A 97 16.29 22.57 -0.29
N PRO A 98 17.24 22.92 -1.18
CA PRO A 98 18.63 23.17 -0.82
C PRO A 98 18.84 24.54 -0.15
N ALA A 99 19.83 24.59 0.74
CA ALA A 99 20.43 25.82 1.23
C ALA A 99 20.83 26.70 0.03
N ARG A 100 20.13 27.82 -0.18
CA ARG A 100 20.52 28.84 -1.16
C ARG A 100 21.43 29.85 -0.48
N THR A 101 22.73 29.67 -0.67
CA THR A 101 23.75 30.67 -0.35
C THR A 101 23.71 31.83 -1.35
N ARG A 102 23.80 33.07 -0.83
CA ARG A 102 24.64 34.22 -1.29
C ARG A 102 24.39 34.74 -2.73
N ASP A 103 24.28 36.02 -3.10
CA ASP A 103 24.43 37.38 -2.55
C ASP A 103 23.97 38.32 -3.69
N THR A 104 23.96 39.63 -3.43
CA THR A 104 23.90 40.79 -4.36
C THR A 104 22.58 41.56 -4.38
N GLY A 105 22.61 42.77 -3.82
CA GLY A 105 21.53 43.75 -3.91
C GLY A 105 21.54 44.81 -2.80
N ARG A 106 22.60 45.61 -2.76
CA ARG A 106 22.70 46.91 -2.07
C ARG A 106 21.52 47.81 -2.44
N GLU A 107 20.77 48.30 -1.46
CA GLU A 107 20.20 49.66 -1.45
C GLU A 107 20.19 50.20 -0.01
N GLU A 108 20.79 51.37 0.13
CA GLU A 108 21.07 52.11 1.36
C GLU A 108 19.87 52.97 1.80
N GLU A 109 19.80 53.23 3.11
CA GLU A 109 19.20 54.39 3.80
C GLU A 109 17.74 54.81 3.52
N LYS A 110 16.95 54.91 4.60
CA LYS A 110 16.71 56.24 5.23
C LYS A 110 16.16 56.12 6.64
N ALA A 111 16.79 56.86 7.55
CA ALA A 111 16.33 57.16 8.90
C ALA A 111 14.97 57.88 8.89
N GLU A 112 14.17 57.76 9.95
CA GLU A 112 14.16 58.70 11.09
C GLU A 112 12.89 58.52 11.95
N ASP A 113 13.07 58.72 13.26
CA ASP A 113 12.13 59.18 14.28
C ASP A 113 10.78 58.48 14.53
N THR A 114 10.60 57.92 15.73
CA THR A 114 9.96 58.66 16.85
C THR A 114 9.88 57.73 18.07
N GLN A 115 10.40 58.21 19.20
CA GLN A 115 10.39 57.58 20.52
C GLN A 115 8.97 57.40 21.08
N LEU A 116 8.78 56.46 22.03
CA LEU A 116 8.03 56.60 23.30
C LEU A 116 8.01 55.24 24.02
N THR A 117 8.87 55.03 25.04
CA THR A 117 8.55 55.01 26.50
C THR A 117 7.70 53.77 26.88
N ARG A 118 8.03 52.90 27.83
CA ARG A 118 8.39 53.03 29.26
C ARG A 118 8.86 51.64 29.72
N ASP A 119 10.01 51.53 30.37
CA ASP A 119 10.13 51.29 31.82
C ASP A 119 9.47 49.99 32.32
N GLY A 120 10.31 49.07 32.82
CA GLY A 120 9.88 47.82 33.44
C GLY A 120 11.03 47.01 34.05
N LYS A 121 11.81 47.66 34.92
CA LYS A 121 12.87 47.09 35.76
C LYS A 121 12.27 46.22 36.87
N THR A 122 12.84 45.03 37.09
CA THR A 122 13.24 44.38 38.37
C THR A 122 13.57 42.92 38.01
N ASP A 123 14.83 42.49 37.96
CA ASP A 123 15.77 42.28 39.08
C ASP A 123 15.14 41.56 40.26
N SER A 124 15.38 40.25 40.37
CA SER A 124 16.01 39.68 41.56
C SER A 124 16.54 38.28 41.23
N SER A 125 17.84 38.14 41.48
CA SER A 125 18.71 36.95 41.42
C SER A 125 18.44 36.01 42.62
N PRO A 126 19.40 35.18 43.06
CA PRO A 126 20.04 34.02 42.43
C PRO A 126 19.64 32.68 43.09
#